data_AF-A0A3M1IX67-F1
#
_entry.id   AF-A0A3M1IX67-F1
#
_cell.length_a   1.000
_cell.length_b   1.000
_cell.length_c   1.000
_cell.angle_alpha   90.00
_cell.angle_beta   90.00
_cell.angle_gamma   90.00
#
_symmetry.space_group_name_H-M   'P 1'
#
loop_
_entity.id
_entity.type
_entity.pdbx_description
1 polymer ?
#
loop_
_entity_poly.entity_id
_entity_poly.type
_entity_poly.pdbx_seq_one_letter_code
_entity_poly.pdbx_strand_id
1 'polypeptide(L)'
;MRTLRHITLLLATLFWFGAIQAAKLDEQLALFLPGSGIQESSGRLYAQQQLEALFGRLEAQKVRTKKPARMLAMLQAEVEASFLQQPSLAADFHALIKRGEYNQNTATALYALVLTYFQIPYQLQVQAAHLVLLPRPDDNTVLLDIPGTDPLRGKAAQGFRQAYV
;
A
#
# COMPACT_ATOMS: atom_id res chain seq x y z
N MET A 1 -9.57 -26.29 -45.74
CA MET A 1 -10.12 -26.37 -44.36
C MET A 1 -9.17 -25.59 -43.45
N ARG A 2 -9.58 -24.39 -43.02
CA ARG A 2 -8.75 -23.37 -42.36
C ARG A 2 -9.00 -23.35 -40.84
N THR A 3 -7.90 -23.44 -40.09
CA THR A 3 -7.58 -22.75 -38.81
C THR A 3 -8.66 -22.67 -37.72
N LEU A 4 -8.56 -23.51 -36.68
CA LEU A 4 -9.29 -23.29 -35.43
C LEU A 4 -8.59 -23.96 -34.22
N ARG A 5 -7.39 -23.51 -33.83
CA ARG A 5 -6.70 -24.02 -32.63
C ARG A 5 -5.74 -23.01 -31.97
N HIS A 6 -6.16 -21.79 -31.63
CA HIS A 6 -5.29 -20.88 -30.85
C HIS A 6 -5.97 -20.07 -29.73
N ILE A 7 -7.24 -20.33 -29.37
CA ILE A 7 -7.99 -19.47 -28.42
C ILE A 7 -7.97 -19.97 -26.96
N THR A 8 -7.37 -21.13 -26.64
CA THR A 8 -7.51 -21.73 -25.30
C THR A 8 -6.34 -21.47 -24.33
N LEU A 9 -5.32 -20.67 -24.71
CA LEU A 9 -4.12 -20.48 -23.89
C LEU A 9 -4.02 -19.13 -23.16
N LEU A 10 -4.94 -18.19 -23.41
CA LEU A 10 -4.89 -16.84 -22.81
C LEU A 10 -5.69 -16.67 -21.51
N LEU A 11 -6.55 -17.63 -21.14
CA LEU A 11 -7.34 -17.54 -19.90
C LEU A 11 -6.63 -18.10 -18.66
N ALA A 12 -5.62 -18.95 -18.82
CA ALA A 12 -4.93 -19.61 -17.70
C ALA A 12 -3.85 -18.75 -17.04
N THR A 13 -3.33 -17.72 -17.72
CA THR A 13 -2.27 -16.85 -17.18
C THR A 13 -2.80 -15.75 -16.26
N LEU A 14 -4.04 -15.28 -16.46
CA LEU A 14 -4.69 -14.30 -15.58
C LEU A 14 -5.08 -14.89 -14.22
N PHE A 15 -5.41 -16.19 -14.16
CA PHE A 15 -5.78 -16.85 -12.90
C PHE A 15 -4.57 -17.21 -12.03
N TRP A 16 -3.40 -17.49 -12.63
CA TRP A 16 -2.23 -17.91 -11.86
C TRP A 16 -1.52 -16.74 -11.16
N PHE A 17 -1.50 -15.56 -11.78
CA PHE A 17 -0.94 -14.35 -11.15
C PHE A 17 -1.75 -13.89 -9.93
N GLY A 18 -3.08 -13.96 -10.00
CA GLY A 18 -3.96 -13.57 -8.88
C GLY A 18 -3.74 -14.40 -7.61
N ALA A 19 -3.61 -15.71 -7.73
CA ALA A 19 -3.39 -16.60 -6.58
C ALA A 19 -2.03 -16.37 -5.89
N ILE A 20 -0.97 -16.10 -6.67
CA ILE A 20 0.37 -15.79 -6.14
C ILE A 20 0.36 -14.44 -5.43
N GLN A 21 -0.35 -13.44 -5.98
CA GLN A 21 -0.50 -12.14 -5.33
C GLN A 21 -1.28 -12.24 -4.02
N ALA A 22 -2.37 -13.03 -3.97
CA ALA A 22 -3.19 -13.19 -2.77
C ALA A 22 -2.42 -13.87 -1.63
N ALA A 23 -1.68 -14.95 -1.91
CA ALA A 23 -0.86 -15.63 -0.91
C ALA A 23 0.25 -14.73 -0.35
N LYS A 24 0.91 -13.95 -1.21
CA LYS A 24 1.92 -12.98 -0.80
C LYS A 24 1.33 -11.84 0.03
N LEU A 25 0.12 -11.40 -0.30
CA LEU A 25 -0.59 -10.37 0.46
C LEU A 25 -0.94 -10.85 1.87
N ASP A 26 -1.45 -12.08 2.02
CA ASP A 26 -1.73 -12.65 3.34
C ASP A 26 -0.47 -12.75 4.22
N GLU A 27 0.65 -13.20 3.65
CA GLU A 27 1.95 -13.23 4.35
C GLU A 27 2.37 -11.83 4.82
N GLN A 28 2.21 -10.81 3.98
CA GLN A 28 2.53 -9.44 4.36
C GLN A 28 1.55 -8.89 5.42
N LEU A 29 0.26 -9.22 5.33
CA LEU A 29 -0.74 -8.84 6.33
C LEU A 29 -0.48 -9.50 7.68
N ALA A 30 0.08 -10.71 7.72
CA ALA A 30 0.49 -11.37 8.95
C ALA A 30 1.56 -10.58 9.74
N LEU A 31 2.37 -9.75 9.07
CA LEU A 31 3.33 -8.85 9.74
C LEU A 31 2.64 -7.69 10.47
N PHE A 32 1.50 -7.22 9.96
CA PHE A 32 0.79 -6.04 10.51
C PHE A 32 -0.37 -6.41 11.43
N LEU A 33 -0.93 -7.60 11.26
CA LEU A 33 -2.03 -8.15 12.04
C LEU A 33 -1.59 -9.52 12.62
N PRO A 34 -0.64 -9.52 13.57
CA PRO A 34 -0.09 -10.75 14.12
C PRO A 34 -1.10 -11.47 15.01
N GLY A 35 -1.04 -12.81 15.01
CA GLY A 35 -1.87 -13.67 15.86
C GLY A 35 -2.55 -14.79 15.09
N SER A 36 -2.79 -15.91 15.75
CA SER A 36 -3.39 -17.12 15.17
C SER A 36 -4.81 -17.39 15.68
N GLY A 37 -5.37 -16.49 16.49
CA GLY A 37 -6.74 -16.59 16.98
C GLY A 37 -7.77 -16.36 15.88
N ILE A 38 -9.02 -16.73 16.17
CA ILE A 38 -10.14 -16.62 15.23
C ILE A 38 -10.41 -15.15 14.87
N GLN A 39 -10.25 -14.24 15.84
CA GLN A 39 -10.51 -12.81 15.67
C GLN A 39 -9.44 -12.15 14.79
N GLU A 40 -8.17 -12.54 14.96
CA GLU A 40 -7.05 -12.08 14.16
C GLU A 40 -7.10 -12.63 12.74
N SER A 41 -7.48 -13.91 12.59
CA SER A 41 -7.71 -14.53 11.28
C SER A 41 -8.85 -13.85 10.52
N SER A 42 -9.94 -13.50 11.22
CA SER A 42 -11.05 -12.74 10.65
C SER A 42 -10.64 -11.31 10.27
N GLY A 43 -9.77 -10.68 11.08
CA GLY A 43 -9.20 -9.37 10.82
C GLY A 43 -8.34 -9.35 9.55
N ARG A 44 -7.47 -10.35 9.37
CA ARG A 44 -6.65 -10.50 8.15
C ARG A 44 -7.50 -10.74 6.92
N LEU A 45 -8.48 -11.64 6.99
CA LEU A 45 -9.39 -11.90 5.88
C LEU A 45 -10.14 -10.62 5.46
N TYR A 46 -10.62 -9.85 6.44
CA TYR A 46 -11.25 -8.57 6.17
C TYR A 46 -10.29 -7.56 5.51
N ALA A 47 -9.07 -7.42 6.03
CA ALA A 47 -8.05 -6.55 5.43
C ALA A 47 -7.70 -6.96 4.00
N GLN A 48 -7.55 -8.27 3.75
CA GLN A 48 -7.32 -8.81 2.43
C GLN A 48 -8.44 -8.43 1.48
N GLN A 49 -9.71 -8.63 1.86
CA GLN A 49 -10.86 -8.26 1.04
C GLN A 49 -10.90 -6.75 0.71
N GLN A 50 -10.60 -5.89 1.69
CA GLN A 50 -10.55 -4.45 1.46
C GLN A 50 -9.45 -4.05 0.47
N LEU A 51 -8.27 -4.66 0.59
CA LEU A 51 -7.14 -4.40 -0.31
C LEU A 51 -7.37 -4.98 -1.71
N GLU A 52 -7.94 -6.18 -1.82
CA GLU A 52 -8.34 -6.74 -3.11
C GLU A 52 -9.37 -5.87 -3.81
N ALA A 53 -10.33 -5.31 -3.08
CA ALA A 53 -11.29 -4.35 -3.62
C ALA A 53 -10.62 -3.06 -4.10
N LEU A 54 -9.66 -2.53 -3.33
CA LEU A 54 -8.83 -1.38 -3.74
C LEU A 54 -8.08 -1.68 -5.04
N PHE A 55 -7.38 -2.82 -5.11
CA PHE A 55 -6.63 -3.24 -6.28
C PHE A 55 -7.53 -3.44 -7.49
N GLY A 56 -8.69 -4.07 -7.31
CA GLY A 56 -9.68 -4.24 -8.38
C GLY A 56 -10.15 -2.91 -8.97
N ARG A 57 -10.40 -1.88 -8.14
CA ARG A 57 -10.76 -0.53 -8.63
C ARG A 57 -9.63 0.10 -9.44
N LEU A 58 -8.39 0.00 -8.95
CA LEU A 58 -7.22 0.56 -9.64
C LEU A 58 -6.90 -0.16 -10.96
N GLU A 59 -7.03 -1.49 -11.00
CA GLU A 59 -6.88 -2.29 -12.22
C GLU A 59 -7.98 -1.99 -13.23
N ALA A 60 -9.23 -1.80 -12.79
CA ALA A 60 -10.33 -1.37 -13.66
C ALA A 60 -10.08 0.01 -14.30
N GLN A 61 -9.37 0.89 -13.59
CA GLN A 61 -8.91 2.18 -14.10
C GLN A 61 -7.66 2.08 -15.01
N LYS A 62 -7.16 0.86 -15.23
CA LYS A 62 -5.96 0.55 -16.03
C LYS A 62 -4.72 1.30 -15.53
N VAL A 63 -4.53 1.37 -14.21
CA VAL A 63 -3.47 2.18 -13.60
C VAL A 63 -2.07 1.82 -14.10
N ARG A 64 -1.80 0.54 -14.39
CA ARG A 64 -0.52 0.03 -14.94
C ARG A 64 -0.13 0.60 -16.30
N THR A 65 -1.11 1.07 -17.07
CA THR A 65 -0.87 1.64 -18.41
C THR A 65 -0.59 3.14 -18.38
N LYS A 66 -0.71 3.77 -17.20
CA LYS A 66 -0.53 5.20 -17.05
C LYS A 66 0.95 5.53 -16.95
N LYS A 67 1.28 6.78 -17.32
CA LYS A 67 2.61 7.33 -17.06
C LYS A 67 2.92 7.25 -15.56
N PRO A 68 4.15 6.94 -15.16
CA PRO A 68 4.55 6.75 -13.76
C PRO A 68 4.09 7.81 -12.76
N ALA A 69 4.24 9.10 -13.08
CA ALA A 69 3.71 10.17 -12.23
C ALA A 69 2.18 10.11 -12.06
N ARG A 70 1.45 9.77 -13.14
CA ARG A 70 -0.01 9.65 -13.10
C ARG A 70 -0.45 8.38 -12.37
N MET A 71 0.28 7.27 -12.54
CA MET A 71 0.07 6.04 -11.80
C MET A 71 0.17 6.31 -10.30
N LEU A 72 1.26 6.93 -9.84
CA LEU A 72 1.46 7.24 -8.43
C LEU A 72 0.35 8.14 -7.87
N ALA A 73 -0.01 9.21 -8.59
CA ALA A 73 -1.10 10.10 -8.17
C ALA A 73 -2.45 9.39 -8.04
N MET A 74 -2.74 8.43 -8.92
CA MET A 74 -3.98 7.63 -8.85
C MET A 74 -3.96 6.67 -7.65
N LEU A 75 -2.82 6.04 -7.36
CA LEU A 75 -2.66 5.18 -6.19
C LEU A 75 -2.86 5.98 -4.89
N GLN A 76 -2.25 7.18 -4.80
CA GLN A 76 -2.39 8.07 -3.65
C GLN A 76 -3.85 8.46 -3.43
N ALA A 77 -4.50 8.99 -4.46
CA ALA A 77 -5.88 9.46 -4.37
C ALA A 77 -6.83 8.34 -3.92
N GLU A 78 -6.66 7.12 -4.45
CA GLU A 78 -7.52 6.01 -4.10
C GLU A 78 -7.26 5.49 -2.66
N VAL A 79 -5.99 5.43 -2.23
CA VAL A 79 -5.62 5.06 -0.85
C VAL A 79 -6.17 6.07 0.15
N GLU A 80 -5.96 7.35 -0.11
CA GLU A 80 -6.44 8.43 0.75
C GLU A 80 -7.97 8.39 0.89
N ALA A 81 -8.67 8.33 -0.23
CA ALA A 81 -10.13 8.28 -0.26
C ALA A 81 -10.71 7.02 0.40
N SER A 82 -9.98 5.91 0.43
CA SER A 82 -10.46 4.64 0.97
C SER A 82 -10.11 4.43 2.44
N PHE A 83 -8.92 4.85 2.88
CA PHE A 83 -8.36 4.40 4.16
C PHE A 83 -7.83 5.53 5.06
N LEU A 84 -7.53 6.72 4.55
CA LEU A 84 -6.90 7.78 5.35
C LEU A 84 -7.93 8.84 5.76
N GLN A 85 -8.95 8.41 6.50
CA GLN A 85 -10.09 9.26 6.87
C GLN A 85 -9.81 10.15 8.08
N GLN A 86 -9.19 9.59 9.12
CA GLN A 86 -9.00 10.27 10.39
C GLN A 86 -7.59 10.06 10.97
N PRO A 87 -6.77 11.12 11.12
CA PRO A 87 -5.50 11.00 11.79
C PRO A 87 -5.68 10.65 13.27
N SER A 88 -4.93 9.65 13.77
CA SER A 88 -4.93 9.21 15.16
C SER A 88 -3.58 8.62 15.53
N LEU A 89 -2.91 9.19 16.54
CA LEU A 89 -1.59 8.72 17.00
C LEU A 89 -1.62 7.27 17.49
N ALA A 90 -2.74 6.85 18.09
CA ALA A 90 -2.94 5.50 18.61
C ALA A 90 -3.47 4.51 17.56
N ALA A 91 -3.60 4.92 16.29
CA ALA A 91 -4.07 4.03 15.23
C ALA A 91 -3.13 2.84 15.03
N ASP A 92 -3.70 1.65 15.11
CA ASP A 92 -3.08 0.42 14.63
C ASP A 92 -3.60 0.05 13.23
N PHE A 93 -3.05 -1.01 12.63
CA PHE A 93 -3.43 -1.41 11.28
C PHE A 93 -4.90 -1.89 11.21
N HIS A 94 -5.47 -2.37 12.31
CA HIS A 94 -6.86 -2.80 12.37
C HIS A 94 -7.81 -1.58 12.37
N ALA A 95 -7.46 -0.51 13.09
CA ALA A 95 -8.15 0.77 13.10
C ALA A 95 -8.11 1.43 11.71
N LEU A 96 -6.96 1.37 11.03
CA LEU A 96 -6.80 1.83 9.64
C LEU A 96 -7.79 1.14 8.70
N ILE A 97 -7.78 -0.20 8.69
CA ILE A 97 -8.57 -0.98 7.74
C ILE A 97 -10.07 -0.87 8.02
N LYS A 98 -10.50 -0.83 9.30
CA LYS A 98 -11.93 -0.84 9.65
C LYS A 98 -12.57 0.53 9.76
N ARG A 99 -11.83 1.54 10.20
CA ARG A 99 -12.38 2.86 10.54
C ARG A 99 -11.72 4.00 9.76
N GLY A 100 -10.67 3.71 8.99
CA GLY A 100 -9.88 4.74 8.32
C GLY A 100 -9.07 5.60 9.28
N GLU A 101 -8.83 5.12 10.51
CA GLU A 101 -7.99 5.80 11.49
C GLU A 101 -6.51 5.49 11.22
N TYR A 102 -5.68 6.51 11.05
CA TYR A 102 -4.31 6.31 10.60
C TYR A 102 -3.29 7.19 11.31
N ASN A 103 -2.06 6.70 11.37
CA ASN A 103 -0.88 7.50 11.65
C ASN A 103 0.15 7.26 10.54
N GLN A 104 1.31 7.89 10.68
CA GLN A 104 2.39 7.77 9.72
C GLN A 104 2.82 6.32 9.50
N ASN A 105 2.88 5.51 10.56
CA ASN A 105 3.35 4.12 10.49
C ASN A 105 2.35 3.25 9.71
N THR A 106 1.07 3.33 10.06
CA THR A 106 0.02 2.51 9.42
C THR A 106 -0.22 2.93 7.98
N ALA A 107 -0.19 4.23 7.68
CA ALA A 107 -0.26 4.73 6.31
C ALA A 107 0.96 4.29 5.47
N THR A 108 2.17 4.39 6.02
CA THR A 108 3.39 3.92 5.33
C THR A 108 3.32 2.42 5.03
N ALA A 109 2.87 1.61 5.98
CA ALA A 109 2.67 0.17 5.79
C ALA A 109 1.67 -0.11 4.65
N LEU A 110 0.54 0.62 4.63
CA LEU A 110 -0.45 0.49 3.57
C LEU A 110 0.12 0.85 2.20
N TYR A 111 0.84 1.96 2.08
CA TYR A 111 1.48 2.34 0.83
C TYR A 111 2.53 1.33 0.36
N ALA A 112 3.31 0.76 1.29
CA ALA A 112 4.28 -0.30 0.96
C ALA A 112 3.60 -1.53 0.36
N LEU A 113 2.43 -1.95 0.88
CA LEU A 113 1.61 -3.04 0.31
C LEU A 113 1.14 -2.69 -1.11
N VAL A 114 0.56 -1.50 -1.29
CA VAL A 114 0.03 -1.05 -2.58
C VAL A 114 1.14 -0.98 -3.64
N LEU A 115 2.28 -0.37 -3.32
CA LEU A 115 3.40 -0.24 -4.25
C LEU A 115 4.01 -1.61 -4.60
N THR A 116 4.07 -2.52 -3.62
CA THR A 116 4.52 -3.90 -3.85
C THR A 116 3.58 -4.63 -4.81
N TYR A 117 2.27 -4.48 -4.66
CA TYR A 117 1.27 -5.08 -5.55
C TYR A 117 1.40 -4.58 -7.00
N PHE A 118 1.62 -3.27 -7.16
CA PHE A 118 1.83 -2.66 -8.48
C PHE A 118 3.27 -2.76 -9.00
N GLN A 119 4.15 -3.47 -8.28
CA GLN A 119 5.57 -3.67 -8.63
C GLN A 119 6.34 -2.36 -8.81
N ILE A 120 5.96 -1.32 -8.06
CA ILE A 120 6.67 -0.05 -8.04
C ILE A 120 7.78 -0.17 -6.99
N PRO A 121 9.06 -0.09 -7.38
CA PRO A 121 10.13 -0.13 -6.40
C PRO A 121 10.06 1.11 -5.52
N TYR A 122 10.38 0.95 -4.24
CA TYR A 122 10.41 2.05 -3.29
C TYR A 122 11.55 1.87 -2.30
N GLN A 123 11.94 2.99 -1.69
CA GLN A 123 12.85 2.98 -0.54
C GLN A 123 12.09 3.49 0.68
N LEU A 124 12.25 2.79 1.80
CA LEU A 124 11.80 3.27 3.10
C LEU A 124 12.99 3.98 3.75
N GLN A 125 12.81 5.24 4.17
CA GLN A 125 13.83 6.00 4.88
C GLN A 125 13.27 6.56 6.18
N VAL A 126 14.10 6.57 7.22
CA VAL A 126 13.80 7.30 8.45
C VAL A 126 14.52 8.64 8.39
N GLN A 127 13.78 9.74 8.26
CA GLN A 127 14.33 11.10 8.28
C GLN A 127 13.76 11.86 9.47
N ALA A 128 14.62 12.32 10.39
CA ALA A 128 14.21 13.12 11.55
C ALA A 128 13.08 12.48 12.41
N ALA A 129 13.14 11.17 12.64
CA ALA A 129 12.11 10.34 13.29
C ALA A 129 10.81 10.11 12.49
N HIS A 130 10.84 10.35 11.17
CA HIS A 130 9.70 10.15 10.26
C HIS A 130 9.98 9.09 9.21
N LEU A 131 8.99 8.23 8.96
CA LEU A 131 9.04 7.28 7.85
C LEU A 131 8.66 8.01 6.55
N VAL A 132 9.63 8.10 5.65
CA VAL A 132 9.45 8.64 4.30
C VAL A 132 9.48 7.48 3.33
N LEU A 133 8.43 7.36 2.54
CA LEU A 133 8.36 6.37 1.48
C LEU A 133 8.69 7.05 0.16
N LEU A 134 9.67 6.49 -0.56
CA LEU A 134 10.22 7.05 -1.78
C LEU A 134 9.95 6.13 -2.96
N PRO A 135 8.81 6.27 -3.67
CA PRO A 135 8.53 5.51 -4.88
C PRO A 135 9.52 5.86 -5.99
N ARG A 136 9.88 4.86 -6.79
CA ARG A 136 10.78 4.98 -7.94
C ARG A 136 10.14 4.40 -9.20
N PRO A 137 9.07 5.00 -9.74
CA PRO A 137 8.30 4.37 -10.81
C PRO A 137 8.96 4.51 -12.21
N ASP A 138 10.11 5.22 -12.33
CA ASP A 138 10.94 5.38 -13.55
C ASP A 138 12.40 5.76 -13.18
N ASP A 139 13.02 5.09 -12.20
CA ASP A 139 14.33 5.50 -11.64
C ASP A 139 14.40 6.90 -10.97
N ASN A 140 13.31 7.66 -11.00
CA ASN A 140 13.14 8.93 -10.31
C ASN A 140 12.53 8.72 -8.93
N THR A 141 13.22 9.21 -7.90
CA THR A 141 12.76 9.21 -6.51
C THR A 141 11.72 10.32 -6.30
N VAL A 142 10.51 9.97 -5.87
CA VAL A 142 9.46 10.94 -5.47
C VAL A 142 9.23 10.84 -3.97
N LEU A 143 8.99 11.96 -3.28
CA LEU A 143 8.58 11.92 -1.88
C LEU A 143 7.07 11.68 -1.80
N LEU A 144 6.66 10.61 -1.11
CA LEU A 144 5.27 10.37 -0.79
C LEU A 144 4.88 11.19 0.44
N ASP A 145 4.03 12.18 0.26
CA ASP A 145 3.45 12.94 1.36
C ASP A 145 2.28 12.16 1.97
N ILE A 146 2.23 12.07 3.30
CA ILE A 146 1.15 11.39 4.03
C ILE A 146 0.32 12.48 4.72
N PRO A 147 -0.93 12.72 4.26
CA PRO A 147 -1.77 13.80 4.78
C PRO A 147 -1.94 13.73 6.30
N GLY A 148 -2.05 14.87 6.97
CA GLY A 148 -2.36 14.92 8.42
C GLY A 148 -1.30 14.32 9.35
N THR A 149 -0.18 13.83 8.80
CA THR A 149 0.99 13.36 9.56
C THR A 149 2.14 14.35 9.49
N ASP A 150 1.83 15.60 9.12
CA ASP A 150 2.76 16.73 9.03
C ASP A 150 3.60 16.77 10.32
N PRO A 151 4.93 16.59 10.20
CA PRO A 151 5.78 16.63 11.36
C PRO A 151 5.68 18.04 11.91
N LEU A 152 5.31 18.16 13.18
CA LEU A 152 5.40 19.38 13.96
C LEU A 152 6.51 20.30 13.42
N ARG A 153 6.11 21.40 12.77
CA ARG A 153 6.98 22.56 12.56
C ARG A 153 7.78 22.81 13.84
N GLY A 154 9.10 22.72 13.76
CA GLY A 154 10.02 23.39 14.69
C GLY A 154 10.83 22.52 15.65
N LYS A 155 10.23 21.62 16.47
CA LYS A 155 10.94 21.11 17.68
C LYS A 155 11.39 19.64 17.65
N ALA A 156 10.56 18.70 17.17
CA ALA A 156 10.92 17.27 17.18
C ALA A 156 12.09 16.95 16.22
N ALA A 157 12.05 17.55 15.02
CA ALA A 157 13.13 17.43 14.04
C ALA A 157 14.47 18.05 14.52
N GLN A 158 14.41 19.10 15.37
CA GLN A 158 15.61 19.67 16.00
C GLN A 158 16.21 18.74 17.06
N GLY A 159 15.38 18.11 17.89
CA GLY A 159 15.84 17.14 18.89
C GLY A 159 16.51 15.92 18.27
N PHE A 160 15.98 15.39 17.18
CA PHE A 160 16.59 14.25 16.49
C PHE A 160 17.96 14.58 15.89
N ARG A 161 18.13 15.79 15.30
CA ARG A 161 19.43 16.25 14.79
C ARG A 161 20.47 16.37 15.91
N GLN A 162 20.08 16.87 17.08
CA GLN A 162 21.01 17.04 18.20
C GLN A 162 21.45 15.70 18.83
N ALA A 163 20.64 14.66 18.71
CA ALA A 163 20.92 13.37 19.35
C ALA A 163 21.65 12.37 18.44
N TYR A 164 21.55 12.50 17.12
CA TYR A 164 21.96 11.45 16.18
C TYR A 164 22.71 11.91 14.91
N VAL A 165 22.94 13.22 14.72
CA VAL A 165 23.78 13.79 13.63
C VAL A 165 24.94 14.54 14.25
#